data_AF-A0A1Y2C7B0-F1
#
_entry.id   AF-A0A1Y2C7B0-F1
#
_cell.length_a   1.000
_cell.length_b   1.000
_cell.length_c   1.000
_cell.angle_alpha   90.00
_cell.angle_beta   90.00
_cell.angle_gamma   90.00
#
_symmetry.space_group_name_H-M   'P 1'
#
loop_
_entity.id
_entity.type
_entity.pdbx_description
1 polymer ?
#
loop_
_entity_poly.entity_id
_entity_poly.type
_entity_poly.pdbx_seq_one_letter_code
_entity_poly.pdbx_strand_id
1 'polypeptide(L)'
;MPLFDALVEEGVVGVGVAARNEAEASRAEEVSKWFSDGSGGDNDGDAALVDAFGRVVDRGQRIQTAENVKEYLARETEASSVPRERQEKRLVKQVEEKRETLLSDVAQEYKSVPTILDLFREWKRKYRADFTRSFAGLTVHQGVFPFVKMQLAQRIDDQEWHHLLTQTSDFDEIEGNNEPTDPLIFLVVKKAVFPHVKKLVPTIDLFSKDACSRAVTVFYGLEEYSSRKSAAFKGLADALVAHMEKTFAEVVKAYPVDMAKAVSGPPVASGGARDAVFWHVFKLFHNLFIFKSILAKEVLQPLLIDSILNQYLLLFLSGPTAVSSDILKHEMVANCIPAD
;
A
#
# COMPACT_ATOMS: atom_id res chain seq x y z
N MET A 1 -24.00 18.24 3.82
CA MET A 1 -22.90 17.77 4.67
C MET A 1 -21.64 18.61 4.45
N PRO A 2 -21.58 19.89 4.88
CA PRO A 2 -20.37 20.71 4.71
C PRO A 2 -19.38 20.61 5.87
N LEU A 3 -19.80 20.07 7.03
CA LEU A 3 -18.96 19.96 8.23
C LEU A 3 -17.92 18.83 8.15
N PHE A 4 -18.19 17.79 7.34
CA PHE A 4 -17.31 16.64 7.19
C PHE A 4 -16.12 16.93 6.26
N ASP A 5 -16.35 17.74 5.21
CA ASP A 5 -15.29 18.16 4.30
C ASP A 5 -14.40 19.24 4.94
N ALA A 6 -14.97 20.16 5.73
CA ALA A 6 -14.22 21.20 6.45
C ALA A 6 -13.24 20.63 7.50
N LEU A 7 -13.63 19.57 8.22
CA LEU A 7 -12.77 18.90 9.22
C LEU A 7 -11.65 18.05 8.59
N VAL A 8 -11.82 17.62 7.35
CA VAL A 8 -10.81 16.87 6.60
C VAL A 8 -9.81 17.80 5.90
N GLU A 9 -10.25 18.97 5.41
CA GLU A 9 -9.36 19.94 4.76
C GLU A 9 -8.53 20.76 5.76
N GLU A 10 -9.12 21.26 6.87
CA GLU A 10 -8.38 22.11 7.82
C GLU A 10 -7.37 21.34 8.69
N GLY A 11 -7.55 20.02 8.87
CA GLY A 11 -6.66 19.19 9.71
C GLY A 11 -5.48 18.55 8.99
N VAL A 12 -5.51 18.43 7.64
CA VAL A 12 -4.60 17.53 6.91
C VAL A 12 -3.57 18.25 6.04
N VAL A 13 -3.78 19.50 5.62
CA VAL A 13 -3.01 20.07 4.50
C VAL A 13 -2.16 21.31 4.84
N GLY A 14 -2.56 22.16 5.79
CA GLY A 14 -1.90 23.47 5.97
C GLY A 14 -0.67 23.48 6.87
N VAL A 15 -0.75 22.88 8.05
CA VAL A 15 0.31 22.98 9.08
C VAL A 15 1.38 21.90 8.93
N GLY A 16 0.99 20.73 8.40
CA GLY A 16 1.91 19.62 8.18
C GLY A 16 2.89 19.82 7.03
N VAL A 17 2.50 20.54 5.96
CA VAL A 17 3.34 20.73 4.77
C VAL A 17 4.48 21.71 5.03
N ALA A 18 4.23 22.80 5.76
CA ALA A 18 5.28 23.75 6.14
C ALA A 18 6.28 23.14 7.12
N ALA A 19 5.80 22.47 8.18
CA ALA A 19 6.66 21.77 9.14
C ALA A 19 7.43 20.60 8.50
N ARG A 20 6.82 19.90 7.54
CA ARG A 20 7.49 18.86 6.75
C ARG A 20 8.55 19.44 5.82
N ASN A 21 8.30 20.56 5.15
CA ASN A 21 9.29 21.19 4.27
C ASN A 21 10.49 21.76 5.05
N GLU A 22 10.26 22.30 6.23
CA GLU A 22 11.32 22.83 7.11
C GLU A 22 12.16 21.69 7.72
N ALA A 23 11.51 20.61 8.16
CA ALA A 23 12.18 19.38 8.57
C ALA A 23 12.94 18.70 7.41
N GLU A 24 12.39 18.74 6.19
CA GLU A 24 13.05 18.21 4.97
C GLU A 24 14.29 19.03 4.57
N ALA A 25 14.27 20.36 4.76
CA ALA A 25 15.42 21.23 4.48
C ALA A 25 16.56 21.00 5.49
N SER A 26 16.25 20.93 6.79
CA SER A 26 17.23 20.58 7.82
C SER A 26 17.82 19.18 7.59
N ARG A 27 17.03 18.24 7.06
CA ARG A 27 17.50 16.89 6.78
C ARG A 27 18.41 16.77 5.56
N ALA A 28 18.15 17.56 4.52
CA ALA A 28 19.04 17.65 3.36
C ALA A 28 20.42 18.24 3.75
N GLU A 29 20.43 19.22 4.66
CA GLU A 29 21.66 19.76 5.24
C GLU A 29 22.40 18.73 6.10
N GLU A 30 21.69 17.97 6.95
CA GLU A 30 22.31 16.92 7.78
C GLU A 30 22.91 15.78 6.94
N VAL A 31 22.20 15.29 5.91
CA VAL A 31 22.72 14.25 5.02
C VAL A 31 23.94 14.76 4.24
N SER A 32 23.91 16.01 3.76
CA SER A 32 25.06 16.63 3.08
C SER A 32 26.28 16.74 4.00
N LYS A 33 26.06 17.10 5.28
CA LYS A 33 27.11 17.24 6.29
C LYS A 33 27.88 15.95 6.55
N TRP A 34 27.23 14.80 6.43
CA TRP A 34 27.85 13.48 6.67
C TRP A 34 28.81 13.05 5.56
N PHE A 35 28.65 13.60 4.35
CA PHE A 35 29.56 13.34 3.24
C PHE A 35 30.62 14.44 3.09
N SER A 36 30.45 15.60 3.73
CA SER A 36 31.44 16.70 3.73
C SER A 36 32.46 16.63 4.87
N ASP A 37 32.10 16.08 6.05
CA ASP A 37 33.05 15.89 7.16
C ASP A 37 33.94 14.66 6.94
N GLY A 38 34.82 14.78 5.94
CA GLY A 38 35.92 13.84 5.67
C GLY A 38 37.18 14.10 6.49
N SER A 39 37.12 14.90 7.56
CA SER A 39 38.30 15.26 8.35
C SER A 39 38.03 15.21 9.85
N GLY A 40 38.39 14.07 10.44
CA GLY A 40 38.93 13.98 11.80
C GLY A 40 38.01 14.42 12.93
N GLY A 41 37.35 13.45 13.56
CA GLY A 41 36.77 13.63 14.89
C GLY A 41 35.96 12.42 15.29
N ASP A 42 36.51 11.60 16.20
CA ASP A 42 35.72 10.72 17.07
C ASP A 42 34.70 11.59 17.80
N ASN A 43 33.49 11.70 17.25
CA ASN A 43 32.34 12.18 18.00
C ASN A 43 31.28 11.10 17.94
N ASP A 44 31.22 10.41 19.07
CA ASP A 44 30.23 9.46 19.55
C ASP A 44 28.86 10.16 19.68
N GLY A 45 28.31 10.55 18.54
CA GLY A 45 27.00 11.20 18.40
C GLY A 45 26.05 10.24 17.69
N ASP A 46 25.23 9.56 18.48
CA ASP A 46 24.25 8.54 18.13
C ASP A 46 23.06 9.10 17.30
N ALA A 47 23.36 9.71 16.15
CA ALA A 47 22.36 10.24 15.23
C ALA A 47 21.88 9.13 14.29
N ALA A 48 20.83 8.42 14.70
CA ALA A 48 20.06 7.49 13.87
C ALA A 48 19.74 8.11 12.50
N LEU A 49 20.05 7.41 11.41
CA LEU A 49 19.74 7.88 10.05
C LEU A 49 18.24 7.68 9.87
N VAL A 50 17.45 8.74 9.69
CA VAL A 50 15.99 8.63 9.59
C VAL A 50 15.55 8.89 8.15
N ASP A 51 14.84 7.95 7.55
CA ASP A 51 14.39 8.04 6.16
C ASP A 51 13.21 9.01 5.96
N ALA A 52 12.75 9.18 4.71
CA ALA A 52 11.66 10.12 4.32
C ALA A 52 10.32 9.82 5.00
N PHE A 53 10.22 8.68 5.67
CA PHE A 53 9.03 8.14 6.29
C PHE A 53 9.17 8.05 7.82
N GLY A 54 10.23 8.61 8.40
CA GLY A 54 10.46 8.62 9.84
C GLY A 54 11.04 7.33 10.40
N ARG A 55 11.57 6.43 9.55
CA ARG A 55 12.14 5.14 9.98
C ARG A 55 13.64 5.27 10.22
N VAL A 56 14.09 4.71 11.34
CA VAL A 56 15.51 4.62 11.67
C VAL A 56 16.18 3.58 10.77
N VAL A 57 16.95 4.06 9.81
CA VAL A 57 17.95 3.34 9.03
C VAL A 57 19.14 3.04 9.94
N ASP A 58 19.27 1.77 10.31
CA ASP A 58 20.30 1.26 11.20
C ASP A 58 21.70 1.42 10.57
N ARG A 59 22.59 2.16 11.25
CA ARG A 59 24.02 2.28 10.87
C ARG A 59 24.88 1.13 11.44
N GLY A 60 24.33 0.32 12.34
CA GLY A 60 25.07 -0.38 13.39
C GLY A 60 25.54 -1.81 13.07
N GLN A 61 25.04 -2.47 12.04
CA GLN A 61 25.62 -3.75 11.61
C GLN A 61 26.14 -3.68 10.18
N ARG A 62 27.45 -3.92 10.05
CA ARG A 62 28.10 -4.14 8.77
C ARG A 62 27.48 -5.39 8.14
N ILE A 63 26.58 -5.20 7.18
CA ILE A 63 25.93 -6.30 6.44
C ILE A 63 27.01 -6.98 5.61
N GLN A 64 27.52 -8.11 6.12
CA GLN A 64 28.66 -8.85 5.57
C GLN A 64 28.32 -10.30 5.21
N THR A 65 27.08 -10.75 5.41
CA THR A 65 26.64 -12.10 5.07
C THR A 65 25.22 -12.09 4.52
N ALA A 66 24.87 -13.13 3.75
CA ALA A 66 23.51 -13.31 3.25
C ALA A 66 22.48 -13.47 4.39
N GLU A 67 22.89 -14.02 5.54
CA GLU A 67 22.06 -14.12 6.74
C GLU A 67 21.78 -12.73 7.34
N ASN A 68 22.76 -11.84 7.41
CA ASN A 68 22.57 -10.46 7.88
C ASN A 68 21.64 -9.68 6.94
N VAL A 69 21.67 -9.95 5.63
CA VAL A 69 20.73 -9.34 4.68
C VAL A 69 19.31 -9.84 4.93
N LYS A 70 19.13 -11.16 5.11
CA LYS A 70 17.82 -11.74 5.45
C LYS A 70 17.29 -11.16 6.75
N GLU A 71 18.16 -11.05 7.75
CA GLU A 71 17.82 -10.43 9.04
C GLU A 71 17.50 -8.94 8.89
N TYR A 72 18.22 -8.17 8.06
CA TYR A 72 17.90 -6.76 7.77
C TYR A 72 16.54 -6.60 7.08
N LEU A 73 16.26 -7.41 6.05
CA LEU A 73 14.96 -7.44 5.39
C LEU A 73 13.85 -7.88 6.37
N ALA A 74 14.16 -8.75 7.34
CA ALA A 74 13.25 -9.25 8.36
C ALA A 74 13.08 -8.32 9.58
N ARG A 75 14.10 -7.55 10.01
CA ARG A 75 14.11 -6.82 11.30
C ARG A 75 13.10 -5.69 11.36
N GLU A 76 12.88 -4.97 10.27
CA GLU A 76 11.78 -4.00 10.18
C GLU A 76 10.39 -4.68 10.10
N THR A 77 10.36 -5.98 9.83
CA THR A 77 9.15 -6.82 9.84
C THR A 77 8.92 -7.44 11.23
N GLU A 78 9.99 -7.81 11.96
CA GLU A 78 9.94 -8.53 13.25
C GLU A 78 10.02 -7.63 14.49
N ALA A 79 10.70 -6.48 14.46
CA ALA A 79 10.77 -5.55 15.61
C ALA A 79 9.41 -4.92 15.98
N SER A 80 8.34 -5.26 15.24
CA SER A 80 7.01 -4.70 15.37
C SER A 80 5.89 -5.74 15.50
N SER A 81 6.13 -7.05 15.33
CA SER A 81 5.01 -8.01 15.11
C SER A 81 4.03 -8.15 16.31
N VAL A 82 4.53 -8.31 17.54
CA VAL A 82 3.65 -8.50 18.72
C VAL A 82 2.97 -7.21 19.21
N PRO A 83 3.64 -6.04 19.26
CA PRO A 83 2.97 -4.77 19.56
C PRO A 83 1.97 -4.37 18.47
N ARG A 84 2.29 -4.61 17.19
CA ARG A 84 1.48 -4.20 16.04
C ARG A 84 0.24 -5.05 15.89
N GLU A 85 0.29 -6.37 16.09
CA GLU A 85 -0.93 -7.20 16.05
C GLU A 85 -1.91 -6.82 17.18
N ARG A 86 -1.39 -6.53 18.38
CA ARG A 86 -2.21 -6.01 19.49
C ARG A 86 -2.77 -4.62 19.18
N GLN A 87 -1.97 -3.76 18.55
CA GLN A 87 -2.40 -2.43 18.12
C GLN A 87 -3.45 -2.51 17.01
N GLU A 88 -3.27 -3.38 16.02
CA GLU A 88 -4.23 -3.66 14.96
C GLU A 88 -5.56 -4.14 15.53
N LYS A 89 -5.54 -5.10 16.46
CA LYS A 89 -6.76 -5.55 17.18
C LYS A 89 -7.44 -4.41 17.93
N ARG A 90 -6.67 -3.51 18.57
CA ARG A 90 -7.23 -2.33 19.26
C ARG A 90 -7.83 -1.33 18.27
N LEU A 91 -7.18 -1.10 17.13
CA LEU A 91 -7.67 -0.21 16.08
C LEU A 91 -8.95 -0.77 15.44
N VAL A 92 -9.00 -2.07 15.16
CA VAL A 92 -10.21 -2.76 14.68
C VAL A 92 -11.36 -2.55 15.67
N LYS A 93 -11.11 -2.78 16.97
CA LYS A 93 -12.13 -2.56 18.00
C LYS A 93 -12.59 -1.10 18.07
N GLN A 94 -11.68 -0.13 17.97
CA GLN A 94 -12.05 1.30 17.92
C GLN A 94 -12.88 1.65 16.68
N VAL A 95 -12.60 1.02 15.53
CA VAL A 95 -13.39 1.19 14.31
C VAL A 95 -14.79 0.61 14.50
N GLU A 96 -14.91 -0.55 15.15
CA GLU A 96 -16.21 -1.14 15.50
C GLU A 96 -17.03 -0.25 16.44
N GLU A 97 -16.42 0.27 17.51
CA GLU A 97 -17.08 1.20 18.45
C GLU A 97 -17.53 2.50 17.76
N LYS A 98 -16.70 3.06 16.87
CA LYS A 98 -17.07 4.22 16.05
C LYS A 98 -18.21 3.89 15.09
N ARG A 99 -18.23 2.69 14.52
CA ARG A 99 -19.33 2.20 13.66
C ARG A 99 -20.65 2.17 14.42
N GLU A 100 -20.67 1.64 15.63
CA GLU A 100 -21.89 1.58 16.46
C GLU A 100 -22.40 2.99 16.79
N THR A 101 -21.48 3.90 17.09
CA THR A 101 -21.79 5.31 17.36
C THR A 101 -22.37 6.01 16.13
N LEU A 102 -21.76 5.80 14.95
CA LEU A 102 -22.22 6.38 13.68
C LEU A 102 -23.60 5.88 13.24
N LEU A 103 -24.01 4.70 13.69
CA LEU A 103 -25.33 4.12 13.39
C LEU A 103 -26.32 4.26 14.55
N SER A 104 -26.01 5.08 15.55
CA SER A 104 -26.85 5.25 16.74
C SER A 104 -28.13 6.04 16.47
N ASP A 105 -28.10 6.94 15.50
CA ASP A 105 -29.20 7.79 15.05
C ASP A 105 -30.00 7.20 13.87
N VAL A 106 -29.50 6.11 13.28
CA VAL A 106 -30.16 5.40 12.18
C VAL A 106 -31.30 4.54 12.72
N ALA A 107 -32.48 4.64 12.09
CA ALA A 107 -33.63 3.80 12.45
C ALA A 107 -33.30 2.31 12.32
N GLN A 108 -33.86 1.48 13.21
CA GLN A 108 -33.51 0.04 13.30
C GLN A 108 -33.67 -0.71 11.97
N GLU A 109 -34.65 -0.31 11.17
CA GLU A 109 -34.96 -0.88 9.86
C GLU A 109 -33.85 -0.67 8.80
N TYR A 110 -32.96 0.30 9.01
CA TYR A 110 -31.85 0.63 8.11
C TYR A 110 -30.48 0.40 8.75
N LYS A 111 -30.42 -0.28 9.90
CA LYS A 111 -29.19 -0.42 10.68
C LYS A 111 -28.34 -1.64 10.28
N SER A 112 -28.90 -2.55 9.47
CA SER A 112 -28.21 -3.79 9.08
C SER A 112 -28.49 -4.18 7.62
N VAL A 113 -27.53 -4.88 7.00
CA VAL A 113 -27.67 -5.41 5.63
C VAL A 113 -28.86 -6.37 5.51
N PRO A 114 -29.06 -7.37 6.41
CA PRO A 114 -30.23 -8.24 6.37
C PRO A 114 -31.56 -7.47 6.34
N THR A 115 -31.73 -6.48 7.23
CA THR A 115 -32.98 -5.72 7.31
C THR A 115 -33.24 -4.90 6.05
N ILE A 116 -32.19 -4.31 5.47
CA ILE A 116 -32.30 -3.59 4.19
C ILE A 116 -32.72 -4.54 3.07
N LEU A 117 -32.11 -5.73 2.97
CA LEU A 117 -32.49 -6.70 1.95
C LEU A 117 -33.95 -7.17 2.13
N ASP A 118 -34.40 -7.35 3.36
CA ASP A 118 -35.78 -7.74 3.65
C ASP A 118 -36.79 -6.66 3.24
N LEU A 119 -36.47 -5.38 3.43
CA LEU A 119 -37.29 -4.27 2.92
C LEU A 119 -37.40 -4.31 1.39
N PHE A 120 -36.30 -4.56 0.68
CA PHE A 120 -36.32 -4.71 -0.78
C PHE A 120 -37.12 -5.95 -1.23
N ARG A 121 -36.99 -7.08 -0.51
CA ARG A 121 -37.80 -8.30 -0.77
C ARG A 121 -39.29 -8.03 -0.57
N GLU A 122 -39.63 -7.34 0.52
CA GLU A 122 -41.02 -6.99 0.82
C GLU A 122 -41.61 -6.05 -0.22
N TRP A 123 -40.83 -5.05 -0.66
CA TRP A 123 -41.24 -4.16 -1.74
C TRP A 123 -41.47 -4.91 -3.05
N LYS A 124 -40.54 -5.79 -3.46
CA LYS A 124 -40.69 -6.66 -4.64
C LYS A 124 -41.93 -7.56 -4.55
N ARG A 125 -42.23 -8.10 -3.36
CA ARG A 125 -43.38 -8.98 -3.12
C ARG A 125 -44.72 -8.24 -3.13
N LYS A 126 -44.83 -7.10 -2.45
CA LYS A 126 -46.09 -6.35 -2.29
C LYS A 126 -46.41 -5.45 -3.49
N TYR A 127 -45.39 -4.87 -4.13
CA TYR A 127 -45.56 -3.86 -5.17
C TYR A 127 -44.67 -4.18 -6.39
N ARG A 128 -44.80 -5.39 -6.95
CA ARG A 128 -43.95 -5.87 -8.05
C ARG A 128 -43.91 -4.92 -9.26
N ALA A 129 -45.06 -4.41 -9.69
CA ALA A 129 -45.14 -3.53 -10.85
C ALA A 129 -44.34 -2.23 -10.63
N ASP A 130 -44.44 -1.64 -9.44
CA ASP A 130 -43.69 -0.43 -9.08
C ASP A 130 -42.20 -0.71 -8.91
N PHE A 131 -41.85 -1.87 -8.32
CA PHE A 131 -40.48 -2.33 -8.16
C PHE A 131 -39.76 -2.47 -9.52
N THR A 132 -40.41 -3.11 -10.50
CA THR A 132 -39.86 -3.27 -11.85
C THR A 132 -39.82 -1.93 -12.58
N ARG A 133 -40.89 -1.12 -12.51
CA ARG A 133 -40.95 0.20 -13.18
C ARG A 133 -39.89 1.18 -12.68
N SER A 134 -39.53 1.09 -11.39
CA SER A 134 -38.51 1.93 -10.76
C SER A 134 -37.08 1.39 -10.92
N PHE A 135 -36.91 0.24 -11.58
CA PHE A 135 -35.63 -0.45 -11.70
C PHE A 135 -34.97 -0.71 -10.32
N ALA A 136 -35.77 -0.96 -9.28
CA ALA A 136 -35.29 -1.09 -7.91
C ALA A 136 -34.27 -2.24 -7.74
N GLY A 137 -34.39 -3.31 -8.52
CA GLY A 137 -33.40 -4.40 -8.55
C GLY A 137 -31.98 -3.92 -8.90
N LEU A 138 -31.87 -2.91 -9.77
CA LEU A 138 -30.58 -2.32 -10.15
C LEU A 138 -29.99 -1.41 -9.08
N THR A 139 -30.72 -1.04 -8.03
CA THR A 139 -30.24 -0.08 -7.01
C THR A 139 -30.04 -0.72 -5.65
N VAL A 140 -30.42 -1.98 -5.45
CA VAL A 140 -30.26 -2.71 -4.17
C VAL A 140 -28.82 -2.61 -3.64
N HIS A 141 -27.84 -2.72 -4.54
CA HIS A 141 -26.43 -2.60 -4.19
C HIS A 141 -26.11 -1.28 -3.46
N GLN A 142 -26.78 -0.18 -3.82
CA GLN A 142 -26.54 1.15 -3.25
C GLN A 142 -26.91 1.22 -1.76
N GLY A 143 -27.96 0.50 -1.35
CA GLY A 143 -28.37 0.41 0.06
C GLY A 143 -27.34 -0.33 0.92
N VAL A 144 -26.56 -1.24 0.32
CA VAL A 144 -25.57 -2.06 1.01
C VAL A 144 -24.19 -1.41 1.07
N PHE A 145 -23.91 -0.43 0.21
CA PHE A 145 -22.59 0.23 0.12
C PHE A 145 -22.03 0.80 1.42
N PRO A 146 -22.80 1.50 2.28
CA PRO A 146 -22.26 2.06 3.52
C PRO A 146 -21.69 0.96 4.43
N PHE A 147 -22.41 -0.16 4.55
CA PHE A 147 -22.01 -1.29 5.39
C PHE A 147 -20.75 -1.97 4.87
N VAL A 148 -20.70 -2.21 3.56
CA VAL A 148 -19.53 -2.80 2.90
C VAL A 148 -18.30 -1.94 3.15
N LYS A 149 -18.39 -0.62 2.92
CA LYS A 149 -17.28 0.31 3.15
C LYS A 149 -16.79 0.34 4.59
N MET A 150 -17.69 0.17 5.56
CA MET A 150 -17.36 0.13 6.98
C MET A 150 -16.70 -1.20 7.39
N GLN A 151 -16.90 -2.27 6.63
CA GLN A 151 -16.43 -3.64 6.94
C GLN A 151 -15.19 -4.06 6.15
N LEU A 152 -14.62 -3.21 5.29
CA LEU A 152 -13.45 -3.53 4.44
C LEU A 152 -12.10 -3.62 5.19
N ALA A 153 -12.09 -3.68 6.51
CA ALA A 153 -10.86 -3.80 7.30
C ALA A 153 -10.25 -5.23 7.28
N GLN A 154 -11.02 -6.22 6.82
CA GLN A 154 -10.66 -7.63 6.82
C GLN A 154 -10.80 -8.22 5.40
N ARG A 155 -10.39 -9.49 5.23
CA ARG A 155 -10.52 -10.21 3.96
C ARG A 155 -11.98 -10.27 3.54
N ILE A 156 -12.23 -9.99 2.24
CA ILE A 156 -13.57 -9.85 1.67
C ILE A 156 -14.43 -11.10 1.94
N ASP A 157 -13.85 -12.29 1.78
CA ASP A 157 -14.57 -13.57 1.90
C ASP A 157 -15.00 -13.91 3.32
N ASP A 158 -14.39 -13.27 4.33
CA ASP A 158 -14.71 -13.52 5.74
C ASP A 158 -15.83 -12.59 6.25
N GLN A 159 -16.34 -11.70 5.40
CA GLN A 159 -17.32 -10.70 5.79
C GLN A 159 -18.76 -11.22 5.70
N GLU A 160 -19.57 -10.90 6.69
CA GLU A 160 -20.99 -11.29 6.74
C GLU A 160 -21.79 -10.81 5.52
N TRP A 161 -21.54 -9.57 5.07
CA TRP A 161 -22.18 -9.03 3.88
C TRP A 161 -21.85 -9.83 2.63
N HIS A 162 -20.65 -10.40 2.54
CA HIS A 162 -20.21 -11.18 1.39
C HIS A 162 -20.96 -12.50 1.29
N HIS A 163 -21.05 -13.24 2.40
CA HIS A 163 -21.84 -14.48 2.48
C HIS A 163 -23.31 -14.23 2.18
N LEU A 164 -23.88 -13.17 2.76
CA LEU A 164 -25.29 -12.82 2.59
C LEU A 164 -25.63 -12.47 1.15
N LEU A 165 -24.78 -11.67 0.49
CA LEU A 165 -25.00 -11.28 -0.92
C LEU A 165 -24.76 -12.45 -1.89
N THR A 166 -23.79 -13.31 -1.61
CA THR A 166 -23.57 -14.54 -2.41
C THR A 166 -24.78 -15.47 -2.39
N GLN A 167 -25.49 -15.53 -1.25
CA GLN A 167 -26.71 -16.34 -1.11
C GLN A 167 -27.98 -15.62 -1.62
N THR A 168 -27.88 -14.34 -1.97
CA THR A 168 -29.03 -13.54 -2.39
C THR A 168 -29.10 -13.45 -3.92
N SER A 169 -29.82 -14.38 -4.54
CA SER A 169 -30.11 -14.36 -5.99
C SER A 169 -31.42 -13.63 -6.34
N ASP A 170 -32.20 -13.23 -5.33
CA ASP A 170 -33.55 -12.65 -5.49
C ASP A 170 -33.58 -11.38 -6.35
N PHE A 171 -32.44 -10.72 -6.54
CA PHE A 171 -32.29 -9.44 -7.24
C PHE A 171 -31.50 -9.53 -8.56
N ASP A 172 -31.01 -10.71 -8.92
CA ASP A 172 -30.14 -10.91 -10.09
C ASP A 172 -30.93 -10.99 -11.40
N GLU A 173 -32.21 -11.35 -11.33
CA GLU A 173 -33.11 -11.40 -12.47
C GLU A 173 -33.84 -10.07 -12.68
N ILE A 174 -33.57 -9.41 -13.81
CA ILE A 174 -34.32 -8.25 -14.29
C ILE A 174 -35.36 -8.75 -15.31
N GLU A 175 -36.64 -8.75 -14.92
CA GLU A 175 -37.72 -9.10 -15.83
C GLU A 175 -37.73 -8.17 -17.06
N GLY A 176 -37.61 -8.76 -18.25
CA GLY A 176 -37.61 -8.05 -19.53
C GLY A 176 -36.23 -7.66 -20.08
N ASN A 177 -35.14 -8.00 -19.37
CA ASN A 177 -33.79 -7.87 -19.90
C ASN A 177 -33.31 -9.23 -20.44
N ASN A 178 -32.96 -9.30 -21.73
CA ASN A 178 -32.40 -10.50 -22.35
C ASN A 178 -30.87 -10.62 -22.13
N GLU A 179 -30.23 -9.58 -21.57
CA GLU A 179 -28.81 -9.62 -21.23
C GLU A 179 -28.59 -10.21 -19.81
N PRO A 180 -27.57 -11.07 -19.65
CA PRO A 180 -27.19 -11.58 -18.35
C PRO A 180 -26.79 -10.40 -17.44
N THR A 181 -27.52 -10.23 -16.35
CA THR A 181 -27.23 -9.20 -15.35
C THR A 181 -26.15 -9.71 -14.41
N ASP A 182 -25.15 -8.87 -14.13
CA ASP A 182 -24.13 -9.19 -13.13
C ASP A 182 -24.80 -9.47 -11.77
N PRO A 183 -24.47 -10.57 -11.08
CA PRO A 183 -25.04 -10.85 -9.77
C PRO A 183 -24.82 -9.69 -8.78
N LEU A 184 -25.72 -9.51 -7.82
CA LEU A 184 -25.69 -8.39 -6.87
C LEU A 184 -24.34 -8.23 -6.17
N ILE A 185 -23.71 -9.35 -5.81
CA ILE A 185 -22.36 -9.37 -5.22
C ILE A 185 -21.31 -8.75 -6.15
N PHE A 186 -21.35 -9.03 -7.46
CA PHE A 186 -20.43 -8.45 -8.44
C PHE A 186 -20.63 -6.93 -8.55
N LEU A 187 -21.88 -6.46 -8.54
CA LEU A 187 -22.19 -5.03 -8.56
C LEU A 187 -21.66 -4.33 -7.30
N VAL A 188 -21.86 -4.93 -6.13
CA VAL A 188 -21.35 -4.41 -4.85
C VAL A 188 -19.82 -4.33 -4.85
N VAL A 189 -19.14 -5.40 -5.28
CA VAL A 189 -17.67 -5.41 -5.33
C VAL A 189 -17.17 -4.36 -6.33
N LYS A 190 -17.69 -4.35 -7.57
CA LYS A 190 -17.29 -3.39 -8.63
C LYS A 190 -17.51 -1.93 -8.24
N LYS A 191 -18.58 -1.61 -7.52
CA LYS A 191 -19.01 -0.21 -7.28
C LYS A 191 -18.70 0.32 -5.88
N ALA A 192 -18.56 -0.54 -4.87
CA ALA A 192 -18.22 -0.14 -3.51
C ALA A 192 -16.78 -0.50 -3.14
N VAL A 193 -16.40 -1.76 -3.37
CA VAL A 193 -15.11 -2.29 -2.90
C VAL A 193 -13.96 -1.77 -3.74
N PHE A 194 -14.02 -1.91 -5.08
CA PHE A 194 -12.94 -1.43 -5.97
C PHE A 194 -12.60 0.06 -5.74
N PRO A 195 -13.57 1.00 -5.72
CA PRO A 195 -13.26 2.40 -5.46
C PRO A 195 -12.70 2.65 -4.06
N HIS A 196 -13.12 1.87 -3.06
CA HIS A 196 -12.61 2.01 -1.70
C HIS A 196 -11.18 1.50 -1.58
N VAL A 197 -10.89 0.30 -2.08
CA VAL A 197 -9.53 -0.26 -2.11
C VAL A 197 -8.60 0.66 -2.89
N LYS A 198 -9.05 1.22 -4.03
CA LYS A 198 -8.28 2.21 -4.80
C LYS A 198 -7.88 3.44 -3.96
N LYS A 199 -8.75 3.91 -3.05
CA LYS A 199 -8.42 5.03 -2.14
C LYS A 199 -7.42 4.64 -1.05
N LEU A 200 -7.36 3.36 -0.69
CA LEU A 200 -6.42 2.84 0.31
C LEU A 200 -5.05 2.49 -0.30
N VAL A 201 -4.94 2.34 -1.62
CA VAL A 201 -3.66 2.03 -2.28
C VAL A 201 -2.51 2.95 -1.84
N PRO A 202 -2.69 4.29 -1.77
CA PRO A 202 -1.60 5.19 -1.35
C PRO A 202 -1.19 5.04 0.13
N THR A 203 -1.96 4.34 0.95
CA THR A 203 -1.63 4.12 2.37
C THR A 203 -0.85 2.83 2.60
N ILE A 204 -0.63 2.03 1.56
CA ILE A 204 0.16 0.79 1.62
C ILE A 204 1.64 1.15 1.82
N ASP A 205 2.24 0.61 2.87
CA ASP A 205 3.68 0.72 3.11
C ASP A 205 4.45 -0.24 2.21
N LEU A 206 5.08 0.28 1.16
CA LEU A 206 5.83 -0.50 0.17
C LEU A 206 7.17 -1.06 0.69
N PHE A 207 7.61 -0.65 1.89
CA PHE A 207 8.80 -1.21 2.53
C PHE A 207 8.45 -2.34 3.51
N SER A 208 7.17 -2.52 3.85
CA SER A 208 6.72 -3.66 4.62
C SER A 208 6.37 -4.81 3.68
N LYS A 209 7.13 -5.90 3.77
CA LYS A 209 6.86 -7.14 3.01
C LYS A 209 5.45 -7.66 3.26
N ASP A 210 5.01 -7.66 4.52
CA ASP A 210 3.68 -8.12 4.91
C ASP A 210 2.58 -7.23 4.32
N ALA A 211 2.76 -5.91 4.30
CA ALA A 211 1.81 -5.00 3.69
C ALA A 211 1.70 -5.25 2.17
N CYS A 212 2.83 -5.43 1.48
CA CYS A 212 2.85 -5.80 0.05
C CYS A 212 2.18 -7.15 -0.21
N SER A 213 2.47 -8.17 0.60
CA SER A 213 1.85 -9.50 0.47
C SER A 213 0.34 -9.45 0.71
N ARG A 214 -0.12 -8.75 1.76
CA ARG A 214 -1.56 -8.55 2.00
C ARG A 214 -2.23 -7.79 0.86
N ALA A 215 -1.58 -6.76 0.32
CA ALA A 215 -2.09 -6.04 -0.83
C ALA A 215 -2.27 -6.98 -2.04
N VAL A 216 -1.28 -7.83 -2.35
CA VAL A 216 -1.42 -8.85 -3.40
C VAL A 216 -2.58 -9.81 -3.14
N THR A 217 -2.77 -10.28 -1.90
CA THR A 217 -3.92 -11.12 -1.53
C THR A 217 -5.26 -10.41 -1.79
N VAL A 218 -5.37 -9.13 -1.44
CA VAL A 218 -6.59 -8.34 -1.71
C VAL A 218 -6.84 -8.22 -3.21
N PHE A 219 -5.79 -7.97 -4.02
CA PHE A 219 -5.92 -7.88 -5.47
C PHE A 219 -6.36 -9.21 -6.09
N TYR A 220 -5.87 -10.35 -5.62
CA TYR A 220 -6.34 -11.67 -6.05
C TYR A 220 -7.80 -11.91 -5.69
N GLY A 221 -8.23 -11.58 -4.47
CA GLY A 221 -9.65 -11.69 -4.11
C GLY A 221 -10.55 -10.82 -4.99
N LEU A 222 -10.08 -9.66 -5.44
CA LEU A 222 -10.83 -8.80 -6.37
C LEU A 222 -10.86 -9.33 -7.81
N GLU A 223 -9.90 -10.16 -8.21
CA GLU A 223 -9.86 -10.77 -9.54
C GLU A 223 -11.05 -11.73 -9.77
N GLU A 224 -11.55 -12.37 -8.71
CA GLU A 224 -12.71 -13.27 -8.77
C GLU A 224 -13.99 -12.55 -9.22
N TYR A 225 -14.12 -11.26 -8.91
CA TYR A 225 -15.30 -10.44 -9.21
C TYR A 225 -15.14 -9.58 -10.47
N SER A 226 -13.92 -9.46 -11.00
CA SER A 226 -13.66 -8.66 -12.19
C SER A 226 -12.38 -9.10 -12.89
N SER A 227 -12.47 -9.36 -14.20
CA SER A 227 -11.30 -9.67 -15.02
C SER A 227 -10.20 -8.60 -14.88
N ARG A 228 -8.93 -9.02 -14.93
CA ARG A 228 -7.77 -8.10 -15.00
C ARG A 228 -7.85 -7.10 -16.15
N LYS A 229 -8.59 -7.42 -17.21
CA LYS A 229 -8.82 -6.52 -18.36
C LYS A 229 -9.90 -5.47 -18.10
N SER A 230 -10.63 -5.57 -16.99
CA SER A 230 -11.68 -4.62 -16.64
C SER A 230 -11.10 -3.23 -16.33
N ALA A 231 -11.86 -2.19 -16.66
CA ALA A 231 -11.48 -0.81 -16.35
C ALA A 231 -11.31 -0.58 -14.83
N ALA A 232 -12.07 -1.29 -14.00
CA ALA A 232 -11.97 -1.22 -12.54
C ALA A 232 -10.63 -1.77 -12.04
N PHE A 233 -10.22 -2.95 -12.49
CA PHE A 233 -8.95 -3.56 -12.11
C PHE A 233 -7.77 -2.77 -12.67
N LYS A 234 -7.84 -2.34 -13.93
CA LYS A 234 -6.84 -1.44 -14.52
C LYS A 234 -6.68 -0.16 -13.70
N GLY A 235 -7.79 0.50 -13.35
CA GLY A 235 -7.74 1.72 -12.56
C GLY A 235 -7.19 1.53 -11.14
N LEU A 236 -7.22 0.31 -10.60
CA LEU A 236 -6.60 -0.05 -9.32
C LEU A 236 -5.10 -0.33 -9.50
N ALA A 237 -4.73 -1.07 -10.54
CA ALA A 237 -3.34 -1.31 -10.93
C ALA A 237 -2.60 0.01 -11.22
N ASP A 238 -3.21 0.92 -11.97
CA ASP A 238 -2.64 2.23 -12.28
C ASP A 238 -2.41 3.07 -11.00
N ALA A 239 -3.32 3.00 -10.02
CA ALA A 239 -3.15 3.68 -8.74
C ALA A 239 -1.98 3.11 -7.92
N LEU A 240 -1.77 1.79 -8.01
CA LEU A 240 -0.65 1.12 -7.35
C LEU A 240 0.66 1.52 -8.00
N VAL A 241 0.74 1.49 -9.33
CA VAL A 241 1.93 1.92 -10.08
C VAL A 241 2.27 3.37 -9.76
N ALA A 242 1.29 4.27 -9.78
CA ALA A 242 1.49 5.68 -9.42
C ALA A 242 2.01 5.85 -7.98
N HIS A 243 1.54 5.01 -7.04
CA HIS A 243 2.04 5.01 -5.66
C HIS A 243 3.49 4.52 -5.58
N MET A 244 3.85 3.48 -6.34
CA MET A 244 5.23 2.99 -6.43
C MET A 244 6.18 4.03 -7.02
N GLU A 245 5.79 4.66 -8.13
CA GLU A 245 6.55 5.73 -8.79
C GLU A 245 6.75 6.92 -7.86
N LYS A 246 5.68 7.35 -7.18
CA LYS A 246 5.75 8.44 -6.19
C LYS A 246 6.69 8.09 -5.05
N THR A 247 6.57 6.89 -4.49
CA THR A 247 7.43 6.44 -3.39
C THR A 247 8.90 6.40 -3.82
N PHE A 248 9.19 5.90 -5.02
CA PHE A 248 10.55 5.91 -5.54
C PHE A 248 11.06 7.33 -5.80
N ALA A 249 10.24 8.23 -6.33
CA ALA A 249 10.61 9.63 -6.51
C ALA A 249 10.95 10.32 -5.17
N GLU A 250 10.21 10.03 -4.11
CA GLU A 250 10.52 10.51 -2.75
C GLU A 250 11.85 9.94 -2.23
N VAL A 251 12.17 8.67 -2.53
CA VAL A 251 13.47 8.05 -2.21
C VAL A 251 14.62 8.71 -2.98
N VAL A 252 14.45 8.98 -4.27
CA VAL A 252 15.46 9.67 -5.10
C VAL A 252 15.67 11.12 -4.64
N LYS A 253 14.60 11.80 -4.18
CA LYS A 253 14.71 13.14 -3.57
C LYS A 253 15.51 13.09 -2.27
N ALA A 254 15.26 12.08 -1.43
CA ALA A 254 15.98 11.90 -0.16
C ALA A 254 17.44 11.49 -0.36
N TYR A 255 17.72 10.73 -1.41
CA TYR A 255 19.04 10.22 -1.74
C TYR A 255 19.37 10.55 -3.22
N PRO A 256 19.84 11.76 -3.53
CA PRO A 256 20.23 12.15 -4.88
C PRO A 256 21.20 11.15 -5.52
N VAL A 257 21.09 10.95 -6.82
CA VAL A 257 21.89 9.99 -7.60
C VAL A 257 23.40 10.23 -7.46
N ASP A 258 23.81 11.46 -7.18
CA ASP A 258 25.21 11.80 -6.90
C ASP A 258 25.76 11.08 -5.65
N MET A 259 24.90 10.70 -4.71
CA MET A 259 25.26 9.89 -3.54
C MET A 259 25.46 8.41 -3.88
N ALA A 260 24.91 7.94 -5.00
CA ALA A 260 25.06 6.56 -5.48
C ALA A 260 26.39 6.34 -6.23
N LYS A 261 26.97 7.42 -6.78
CA LYS A 261 28.23 7.37 -7.54
C LYS A 261 29.41 6.95 -6.65
N ALA A 262 30.38 6.25 -7.25
CA ALA A 262 31.60 5.89 -6.55
C ALA A 262 32.39 7.14 -6.13
N VAL A 263 32.68 7.26 -4.84
CA VAL A 263 33.55 8.33 -4.33
C VAL A 263 35.00 7.98 -4.69
N SER A 264 35.69 8.89 -5.38
CA SER A 264 37.12 8.76 -5.68
C SER A 264 37.93 9.09 -4.42
N GLY A 265 38.20 8.09 -3.57
CA GLY A 265 38.99 8.22 -2.34
C GLY A 265 39.06 6.91 -1.55
N PRO A 266 39.98 6.77 -0.56
CA PRO A 266 40.10 5.55 0.25
C PRO A 266 38.80 5.24 1.00
N PRO A 267 38.38 3.96 1.09
CA PRO A 267 37.01 3.53 1.41
C PRO A 267 36.64 3.59 2.91
N VAL A 268 37.31 4.42 3.72
CA VAL A 268 37.38 4.18 5.17
C VAL A 268 36.32 4.93 5.99
N ALA A 269 35.68 5.98 5.47
CA ALA A 269 34.71 6.78 6.25
C ALA A 269 33.25 6.78 5.72
N SER A 270 33.01 6.49 4.44
CA SER A 270 31.69 6.62 3.80
C SER A 270 30.91 5.32 3.57
N GLY A 271 31.50 4.16 3.92
CA GLY A 271 30.91 2.85 3.64
C GLY A 271 29.58 2.59 4.35
N GLY A 272 29.44 2.99 5.62
CA GLY A 272 28.22 2.74 6.39
C GLY A 272 26.98 3.47 5.85
N ALA A 273 27.12 4.75 5.49
CA ALA A 273 26.01 5.54 4.95
C ALA A 273 25.63 5.11 3.52
N ARG A 274 26.62 4.81 2.67
CA ARG A 274 26.37 4.33 1.30
C ARG A 274 25.71 2.95 1.29
N ASP A 275 26.18 2.05 2.17
CA ASP A 275 25.59 0.72 2.30
C ASP A 275 24.16 0.80 2.85
N ALA A 276 23.92 1.65 3.85
CA ALA A 276 22.58 1.88 4.38
C ALA A 276 21.58 2.35 3.31
N VAL A 277 21.99 3.32 2.47
CA VAL A 277 21.16 3.79 1.34
C VAL A 277 20.93 2.67 0.32
N PHE A 278 21.97 1.91 -0.05
CA PHE A 278 21.83 0.78 -0.96
C PHE A 278 20.80 -0.21 -0.45
N TRP A 279 20.91 -0.66 0.80
CA TRP A 279 20.01 -1.66 1.36
C TRP A 279 18.59 -1.13 1.53
N HIS A 280 18.43 0.16 1.81
CA HIS A 280 17.13 0.81 1.86
C HIS A 280 16.42 0.80 0.49
N VAL A 281 17.13 1.18 -0.59
CA VAL A 281 16.56 1.15 -1.95
C VAL A 281 16.38 -0.28 -2.46
N PHE A 282 17.32 -1.18 -2.15
CA PHE A 282 17.21 -2.60 -2.49
C PHE A 282 15.99 -3.24 -1.81
N LYS A 283 15.68 -2.85 -0.57
CA LYS A 283 14.48 -3.33 0.13
C LYS A 283 13.20 -2.92 -0.61
N LEU A 284 13.10 -1.66 -1.02
CA LEU A 284 11.98 -1.19 -1.85
C LEU A 284 11.91 -2.03 -3.14
N PHE A 285 13.01 -2.12 -3.89
CA PHE A 285 13.10 -2.92 -5.12
C PHE A 285 12.60 -4.37 -4.92
N HIS A 286 13.10 -5.05 -3.88
CA HIS A 286 12.75 -6.43 -3.56
C HIS A 286 11.25 -6.57 -3.26
N ASN A 287 10.69 -5.66 -2.47
CA ASN A 287 9.27 -5.69 -2.13
C ASN A 287 8.36 -5.35 -3.32
N LEU A 288 8.75 -4.40 -4.17
CA LEU A 288 7.99 -4.08 -5.36
C LEU A 288 7.91 -5.26 -6.34
N PHE A 289 8.94 -6.13 -6.34
CA PHE A 289 8.96 -7.35 -7.15
C PHE A 289 7.84 -8.35 -6.79
N ILE A 290 7.28 -8.27 -5.57
CA ILE A 290 6.14 -9.11 -5.14
C ILE A 290 4.92 -8.89 -6.03
N PHE A 291 4.74 -7.68 -6.56
CA PHE A 291 3.60 -7.31 -7.39
C PHE A 291 3.69 -7.85 -8.83
N LYS A 292 4.77 -8.55 -9.22
CA LYS A 292 4.86 -9.24 -10.53
C LYS A 292 3.76 -10.28 -10.76
N SER A 293 3.12 -10.74 -9.69
CA SER A 293 2.06 -11.74 -9.76
C SER A 293 0.70 -11.11 -10.15
N ILE A 294 0.56 -9.79 -9.97
CA ILE A 294 -0.67 -9.05 -10.27
C ILE A 294 -0.51 -8.07 -11.45
N LEU A 295 0.68 -7.49 -11.65
CA LEU A 295 1.00 -6.52 -12.69
C LEU A 295 1.75 -7.18 -13.85
N ALA A 296 1.50 -6.71 -15.06
CA ALA A 296 2.18 -7.19 -16.27
C ALA A 296 3.63 -6.70 -16.32
N LYS A 297 4.51 -7.46 -17.00
CA LYS A 297 5.95 -7.16 -17.10
C LYS A 297 6.18 -5.77 -17.71
N GLU A 298 5.40 -5.41 -18.72
CA GLU A 298 5.51 -4.15 -19.46
C GLU A 298 5.23 -2.93 -18.57
N VAL A 299 4.44 -3.11 -17.50
CA VAL A 299 4.10 -2.06 -16.55
C VAL A 299 5.18 -1.92 -15.47
N LEU A 300 5.75 -3.04 -15.02
CA LEU A 300 6.76 -3.04 -13.96
C LEU A 300 8.17 -2.74 -14.46
N GLN A 301 8.49 -3.10 -15.70
CA GLN A 301 9.84 -2.99 -16.24
C GLN A 301 10.40 -1.55 -16.22
N PRO A 302 9.66 -0.51 -16.63
CA PRO A 302 10.17 0.86 -16.59
C PRO A 302 10.60 1.30 -15.19
N LEU A 303 9.80 0.96 -14.17
CA LEU A 303 10.10 1.35 -12.80
C LEU A 303 11.18 0.47 -12.17
N LEU A 304 11.03 -0.86 -12.23
CA LEU A 304 11.93 -1.79 -11.54
C LEU A 304 13.30 -1.88 -12.22
N ILE A 305 13.32 -2.03 -13.54
CA ILE A 305 14.54 -2.29 -14.29
C ILE A 305 15.17 -0.97 -14.74
N ASP A 306 14.42 -0.15 -15.47
CA ASP A 306 15.02 1.04 -16.09
C ASP A 306 15.35 2.12 -15.05
N SER A 307 14.48 2.34 -14.06
CA SER A 307 14.72 3.34 -13.01
C SER A 307 15.46 2.78 -11.79
N ILE A 308 14.88 1.85 -11.04
CA ILE A 308 15.46 1.44 -9.75
C ILE A 308 16.75 0.66 -9.93
N LEU A 309 16.76 -0.36 -10.78
CA LEU A 309 17.95 -1.19 -10.99
C LEU A 309 19.03 -0.41 -11.76
N ASN A 310 18.73 0.00 -13.00
CA ASN A 310 19.73 0.52 -13.93
C ASN A 310 20.22 1.91 -13.56
N GLN A 311 19.32 2.84 -13.18
CA GLN A 311 19.71 4.22 -12.87
C GLN A 311 20.11 4.43 -11.42
N TYR A 312 19.84 3.48 -10.52
CA TYR A 312 20.10 3.66 -9.09
C TYR A 312 20.98 2.55 -8.51
N LEU A 313 20.50 1.31 -8.40
CA LEU A 313 21.23 0.23 -7.73
C LEU A 313 22.55 -0.12 -8.43
N LEU A 314 22.60 -0.17 -9.76
CA LEU A 314 23.84 -0.46 -10.49
C LEU A 314 24.90 0.62 -10.30
N LEU A 315 24.55 1.87 -9.97
CA LEU A 315 25.54 2.91 -9.66
C LEU A 315 26.26 2.63 -8.34
N PHE A 316 25.56 2.05 -7.35
CA PHE A 316 26.21 1.57 -6.12
C PHE A 316 27.20 0.43 -6.39
N LEU A 317 26.96 -0.34 -7.44
CA LEU A 317 27.82 -1.46 -7.85
C LEU A 317 28.94 -1.03 -8.81
N SER A 318 28.82 0.15 -9.43
CA SER A 318 29.77 0.71 -10.38
C SER A 318 30.99 1.30 -9.66
N GLY A 319 31.89 0.44 -9.19
CA GLY A 319 33.18 0.80 -8.59
C GLY A 319 34.10 -0.43 -8.52
N PRO A 320 35.40 -0.27 -8.23
CA PRO A 320 36.28 -1.42 -8.04
C PRO A 320 35.75 -2.26 -6.88
N THR A 321 35.41 -3.53 -7.17
CA THR A 321 34.93 -4.54 -6.21
C THR A 321 36.06 -4.93 -5.26
N ALA A 322 36.41 -4.01 -4.36
CA ALA A 322 37.55 -4.16 -3.47
C ALA A 322 37.18 -4.85 -2.15
N VAL A 323 35.88 -4.99 -1.83
CA VAL A 323 35.40 -5.38 -0.49
C VAL A 323 34.33 -6.48 -0.58
N SER A 324 34.37 -7.43 0.37
CA SER A 324 33.41 -8.54 0.49
C SER A 324 31.93 -8.10 0.55
N SER A 325 31.65 -6.89 1.04
CA SER A 325 30.29 -6.33 1.08
C SER A 325 29.74 -6.05 -0.32
N ASP A 326 30.58 -5.64 -1.28
CA ASP A 326 30.12 -5.34 -2.63
C ASP A 326 29.78 -6.64 -3.39
N ILE A 327 30.52 -7.72 -3.17
CA ILE A 327 30.21 -9.05 -3.74
C ILE A 327 28.81 -9.51 -3.33
N LEU A 328 28.44 -9.34 -2.06
CA LEU A 328 27.11 -9.69 -1.55
C LEU A 328 26.00 -8.86 -2.18
N LYS A 329 26.22 -7.57 -2.41
CA LYS A 329 25.24 -6.71 -3.09
C LYS A 329 25.00 -7.19 -4.52
N HIS A 330 26.06 -7.56 -5.24
CA HIS A 330 25.95 -8.14 -6.58
C HIS A 330 25.16 -9.45 -6.55
N GLU A 331 25.46 -10.34 -5.60
CA GLU A 331 24.75 -11.62 -5.44
C GLU A 331 23.26 -11.42 -5.14
N MET A 332 22.92 -10.48 -4.24
CA MET A 332 21.53 -10.20 -3.86
C MET A 332 20.72 -9.60 -5.00
N VAL A 333 21.31 -8.69 -5.77
CA VAL A 333 20.68 -8.13 -6.97
C VAL A 333 20.49 -9.22 -8.03
N ALA A 334 21.51 -10.06 -8.27
CA ALA A 334 21.43 -11.18 -9.20
C ALA A 334 20.33 -12.19 -8.81
N ASN A 335 20.21 -12.52 -7.52
CA ASN A 335 19.19 -13.46 -7.02
C ASN A 335 17.75 -12.93 -7.12
N CYS A 336 17.55 -11.61 -7.21
CA CYS A 336 16.23 -11.01 -7.38
C CYS A 336 15.78 -10.98 -8.84
N ILE A 337 16.72 -11.00 -9.79
CA ILE A 337 16.42 -11.04 -11.21
C ILE A 337 16.21 -12.51 -11.58
N PRO A 338 15.01 -12.92 -12.02
CA PRO A 338 14.80 -14.29 -12.48
C PRO A 338 15.77 -14.57 -13.64
N ALA A 339 16.52 -15.66 -13.53
CA ALA A 339 17.20 -16.23 -14.68
C ALA A 339 16.12 -16.67 -15.67
N ASP A 340 16.08 -16.04 -16.85
CA ASP A 340 15.20 -16.46 -17.94
C ASP A 340 15.40 -17.94 -18.31
#